data_AF-A0AAE6CIJ5-F1
#
_entry.id   AF-A0AAE6CIJ5-F1
#
_cell.length_a   1.000
_cell.length_b   1.000
_cell.length_c   1.000
_cell.angle_alpha   90.00
_cell.angle_beta   90.00
_cell.angle_gamma   90.00
#
_symmetry.space_group_name_H-M   'P 1'
#
loop_
_entity.id
_entity.type
_entity.pdbx_description
1 polymer ?
#
loop_
_entity_poly.entity_id
_entity_poly.type
_entity_poly.pdbx_seq_one_letter_code
_entity_poly.pdbx_strand_id
1 'polypeptide(L)'
;MGKLKKLLKLLSEYLFMVLGVYRRYSDIPHGFSPKRVIFVCKGNVCRSVYAEAFLKDKLQKNQAEIVSCGLATDGGTPANATAKEVAAERGVSLSDHRSTRIQDMSMRQGDLFVVMEPYMVHALDKYRKDDAESHVLILGMVGSNQNPTIPDPYGREISVFNKVFDTIESKLSVLQKSL
;
A
#
# COMPACT_ATOMS: atom_id res chain seq x y z
N MET A 1 -13.34 -14.51 21.49
CA MET A 1 -13.23 -14.90 20.06
C MET A 1 -12.25 -14.06 19.22
N GLY A 2 -12.18 -12.73 19.35
CA GLY A 2 -11.35 -11.89 18.46
C GLY A 2 -9.82 -12.05 18.57
N LYS A 3 -9.26 -12.25 19.77
CA LYS A 3 -7.80 -12.38 19.97
C LYS A 3 -7.21 -13.66 19.34
N LEU A 4 -7.89 -14.80 19.52
CA LEU A 4 -7.46 -16.08 18.94
C LEU A 4 -7.48 -16.04 17.40
N LYS A 5 -8.53 -15.49 16.79
CA LYS A 5 -8.58 -15.32 15.32
C LYS A 5 -7.45 -14.43 14.80
N LYS A 6 -7.12 -13.33 15.50
CA LYS A 6 -5.99 -12.46 15.14
C LYS A 6 -4.65 -13.19 15.26
N LEU A 7 -4.45 -13.96 16.33
CA LEU A 7 -3.23 -14.76 16.52
C LEU A 7 -3.09 -15.82 15.42
N LEU A 8 -4.16 -16.57 15.12
CA LEU A 8 -4.15 -17.57 14.06
C LEU A 8 -3.84 -16.94 12.69
N LYS A 9 -4.41 -15.77 12.38
CA LYS A 9 -4.07 -15.02 11.16
C LYS A 9 -2.58 -14.68 11.15
N LEU A 10 -2.04 -14.10 12.22
CA LEU A 10 -0.61 -13.76 12.28
C LEU A 10 0.29 -14.98 12.08
N LEU A 11 -0.04 -16.10 12.72
CA LEU A 11 0.70 -17.36 12.56
C LEU A 11 0.61 -17.90 11.13
N SER A 12 -0.56 -17.85 10.49
CA SER A 12 -0.70 -18.28 9.10
C SER A 12 0.07 -17.37 8.13
N GLU A 13 0.02 -16.04 8.33
CA GLU A 13 0.79 -15.11 7.50
C GLU A 13 2.30 -15.35 7.64
N TYR A 14 2.77 -15.60 8.86
CA TYR A 14 4.18 -15.93 9.11
C TYR A 14 4.58 -17.26 8.45
N LEU A 15 3.73 -18.30 8.57
CA LEU A 15 3.97 -19.58 7.91
C LEU A 15 4.03 -19.42 6.38
N PHE A 16 3.09 -18.71 5.77
CA PHE A 16 3.08 -18.46 4.33
C PHE A 16 4.31 -17.66 3.88
N MET A 17 4.77 -16.71 4.68
CA MET A 17 6.01 -15.99 4.42
C MET A 17 7.22 -16.94 4.42
N VAL A 18 7.37 -17.78 5.46
CA VAL A 18 8.48 -18.76 5.57
C VAL A 18 8.45 -19.78 4.44
N LEU A 19 7.26 -20.21 4.01
CA LEU A 19 7.07 -21.10 2.87
C LEU A 19 7.28 -20.41 1.50
N GLY A 20 7.58 -19.11 1.48
CA GLY A 20 7.87 -18.35 0.26
C GLY A 20 6.64 -18.00 -0.58
N VAL A 21 5.42 -18.15 -0.05
CA VAL A 21 4.16 -17.84 -0.75
C VAL A 21 4.15 -16.39 -1.25
N TYR A 22 4.74 -15.48 -0.49
CA TYR A 22 4.79 -14.05 -0.80
C TYR A 22 6.01 -13.59 -1.60
N ARG A 23 6.93 -14.50 -1.96
CA ARG A 23 8.17 -14.15 -2.67
C ARG A 23 7.91 -13.49 -4.02
N ARG A 24 6.83 -13.84 -4.70
CA ARG A 24 6.47 -13.23 -5.99
C ARG A 24 5.95 -11.79 -5.87
N TYR A 25 5.66 -11.31 -4.66
CA TYR A 25 5.13 -9.99 -4.38
C TYR A 25 6.15 -9.08 -3.65
N SER A 26 7.43 -9.48 -3.60
CA SER A 26 8.47 -8.71 -2.91
C SER A 26 9.15 -7.66 -3.78
N ASP A 27 9.24 -7.88 -5.10
CA ASP A 27 10.05 -7.06 -5.99
C ASP A 27 9.39 -6.86 -7.35
N ILE A 28 9.72 -5.74 -8.00
CA ILE A 28 9.35 -5.44 -9.39
C ILE A 28 10.04 -6.47 -10.30
N PRO A 29 9.30 -7.18 -11.18
CA PRO A 29 9.90 -8.13 -12.11
C PRO A 29 10.95 -7.48 -13.02
N HIS A 30 12.01 -8.22 -13.35
CA HIS A 30 13.03 -7.72 -14.25
C HIS A 30 12.43 -7.36 -15.63
N GLY A 31 12.74 -6.16 -16.13
CA GLY A 31 12.22 -5.66 -17.41
C GLY A 31 10.87 -4.97 -17.32
N PHE A 32 10.21 -5.00 -16.15
CA PHE A 32 8.98 -4.24 -15.92
C PHE A 32 9.32 -2.82 -15.43
N SER A 33 8.84 -1.81 -16.15
CA SER A 33 8.99 -0.39 -15.79
C SER A 33 7.60 0.25 -15.70
N PRO A 34 7.01 0.36 -14.49
CA PRO A 34 5.64 0.83 -14.36
C PRO A 34 5.54 2.31 -14.68
N LYS A 35 4.61 2.66 -15.57
CA LYS A 35 4.24 4.07 -15.81
C LYS A 35 3.26 4.61 -14.78
N ARG A 36 2.65 3.73 -13.99
CA ARG A 36 1.74 4.09 -12.91
C ARG A 36 1.86 3.13 -11.72
N VAL A 37 1.93 3.70 -10.52
CA VAL A 37 1.93 2.97 -9.25
C VAL A 37 0.67 3.31 -8.47
N ILE A 38 -0.09 2.29 -8.09
CA ILE A 38 -1.37 2.40 -7.41
C ILE A 38 -1.25 1.82 -6.00
N PHE A 39 -1.21 2.70 -4.99
CA PHE A 39 -1.25 2.26 -3.59
C PHE A 39 -2.66 1.90 -3.17
N VAL A 40 -2.84 0.71 -2.59
CA VAL A 40 -4.15 0.20 -2.20
C VAL A 40 -4.17 -0.13 -0.72
N CYS A 41 -5.15 0.43 0.00
CA CYS A 41 -5.47 -0.03 1.34
C CYS A 41 -6.99 -0.23 1.49
N LYS A 42 -7.47 -0.48 2.71
CA LYS A 42 -8.89 -0.70 2.95
C LYS A 42 -9.73 0.55 2.65
N GLY A 43 -9.50 1.64 3.40
CA GLY A 43 -10.36 2.83 3.35
C GLY A 43 -9.82 4.00 2.53
N ASN A 44 -8.57 3.94 2.06
CA ASN A 44 -7.89 5.05 1.39
C ASN A 44 -7.87 6.37 2.18
N VAL A 45 -7.69 6.28 3.50
CA VAL A 45 -7.65 7.46 4.41
C VAL A 45 -6.43 7.50 5.33
N CYS A 46 -5.62 6.43 5.39
CA CYS A 46 -4.41 6.37 6.23
C CYS A 46 -3.18 5.92 5.42
N ARG A 47 -3.06 4.61 5.17
CA ARG A 47 -1.81 3.98 4.67
C ARG A 47 -1.48 4.33 3.22
N SER A 48 -2.43 4.13 2.31
CA SER A 48 -2.21 4.29 0.87
C SER A 48 -2.06 5.74 0.45
N VAL A 49 -2.84 6.65 1.05
CA VAL A 49 -2.71 8.10 0.82
C VAL A 49 -1.35 8.60 1.30
N TYR A 50 -0.89 8.13 2.47
CA TYR A 50 0.43 8.49 2.97
C TYR A 50 1.54 8.00 2.02
N ALA A 51 1.46 6.75 1.58
CA ALA A 51 2.41 6.18 0.64
C ALA A 51 2.45 6.93 -0.70
N GLU A 52 1.28 7.32 -1.23
CA GLU A 52 1.16 8.15 -2.43
C GLU A 52 1.86 9.49 -2.25
N ALA A 53 1.49 10.26 -1.23
CA ALA A 53 2.02 11.60 -1.02
C ALA A 53 3.55 11.56 -0.77
N PHE A 54 4.01 10.65 0.08
CA PHE A 54 5.43 10.50 0.38
C PHE A 54 6.27 10.14 -0.87
N LEU A 55 5.78 9.22 -1.70
CA LEU A 55 6.52 8.80 -2.89
C LEU A 55 6.46 9.86 -4.00
N LYS A 56 5.32 10.56 -4.15
CA LYS A 56 5.18 11.69 -5.09
C LYS A 56 6.26 12.74 -4.89
N ASP A 57 6.54 13.10 -3.65
CA ASP A 57 7.53 14.13 -3.32
C ASP A 57 8.97 13.69 -3.59
N LYS A 58 9.21 12.38 -3.70
CA LYS A 58 10.55 11.79 -3.88
C LYS A 58 10.88 11.43 -5.33
N LEU A 59 9.87 11.20 -6.17
CA LEU A 59 10.09 10.85 -7.57
C LEU A 59 10.29 12.08 -8.44
N GLN A 60 11.14 11.96 -9.47
CA GLN A 60 11.26 13.00 -10.46
C GLN A 60 9.97 13.12 -11.26
N LYS A 61 9.64 14.35 -11.69
CA LYS A 61 8.53 14.59 -12.61
C LYS A 61 8.72 13.69 -13.85
N ASN A 62 7.68 12.94 -14.20
CA ASN A 62 7.58 12.00 -15.34
C ASN A 62 8.16 10.59 -15.15
N GLN A 63 8.64 10.20 -13.96
CA GLN A 63 9.11 8.83 -13.73
C GLN A 63 7.96 7.82 -13.72
N ALA A 64 6.93 8.08 -12.91
CA ALA A 64 5.68 7.32 -12.90
C ALA A 64 4.54 8.20 -12.34
N GLU A 65 3.31 7.94 -12.79
CA GLU A 65 2.11 8.46 -12.14
C GLU A 65 1.91 7.72 -10.82
N ILE A 66 1.78 8.44 -9.71
CA ILE A 66 1.55 7.85 -8.39
C ILE A 66 0.13 8.20 -7.95
N VAL A 67 -0.66 7.19 -7.59
CA VAL A 67 -2.05 7.36 -7.16
C VAL A 67 -2.38 6.36 -6.05
N SER A 68 -3.48 6.57 -5.34
CA SER A 68 -3.98 5.61 -4.37
C SER A 68 -5.50 5.43 -4.43
N CYS A 69 -5.96 4.25 -3.99
CA CYS A 69 -7.38 3.94 -3.89
C CYS A 69 -7.68 3.02 -2.69
N GLY A 70 -8.97 2.78 -2.47
CA GLY A 70 -9.51 2.01 -1.35
C GLY A 70 -10.39 0.86 -1.82
N LEU A 71 -10.23 -0.31 -1.19
CA LEU A 71 -11.07 -1.48 -1.45
C LEU A 71 -12.48 -1.37 -0.84
N ALA A 72 -12.62 -0.58 0.22
CA ALA A 72 -13.84 -0.42 1.01
C ALA A 72 -13.95 1.03 1.51
N THR A 73 -14.33 1.93 0.61
CA THR A 73 -14.63 3.34 0.87
C THR A 73 -15.80 3.77 -0.01
N ASP A 74 -16.53 4.81 0.40
CA ASP A 74 -17.62 5.40 -0.41
C ASP A 74 -17.09 6.49 -1.37
N GLY A 75 -15.80 6.82 -1.29
CA GLY A 75 -15.18 7.90 -2.06
C GLY A 75 -15.37 9.26 -1.40
N GLY A 76 -14.54 10.25 -1.77
CA GLY A 76 -14.67 11.64 -1.31
C GLY A 76 -14.34 11.89 0.16
N THR A 77 -13.92 10.87 0.92
CA THR A 77 -13.62 11.03 2.35
C THR A 77 -12.23 11.66 2.52
N PRO A 78 -12.04 12.70 3.34
CA PRO A 78 -10.71 13.25 3.57
C PRO A 78 -9.78 12.25 4.25
N ALA A 79 -8.47 12.47 4.17
CA ALA A 79 -7.51 11.71 4.96
C ALA A 79 -7.86 11.79 6.47
N ASN A 80 -7.63 10.69 7.19
CA ASN A 80 -7.89 10.59 8.61
C ASN A 80 -7.15 11.71 9.37
N ALA A 81 -7.79 12.30 10.38
CA ALA A 81 -7.23 13.44 11.11
C ALA A 81 -5.85 13.15 11.71
N THR A 82 -5.69 12.01 12.38
CA THR A 82 -4.41 11.57 12.95
C THR A 82 -3.39 11.25 11.86
N ALA A 83 -3.82 10.68 10.72
CA ALA A 83 -2.93 10.49 9.57
C ALA A 83 -2.39 11.83 9.04
N LYS A 84 -3.25 12.86 8.94
CA LYS A 84 -2.85 14.21 8.50
C LYS A 84 -1.86 14.85 9.48
N GLU A 85 -2.13 14.75 10.77
CA GLU A 85 -1.26 15.26 11.84
C GLU A 85 0.13 14.64 11.77
N VAL A 86 0.23 13.31 11.81
CA VAL A 86 1.51 12.60 11.77
C VAL A 86 2.23 12.79 10.43
N ALA A 87 1.50 12.89 9.31
CA ALA A 87 2.11 13.18 8.02
C ALA A 87 2.70 14.59 7.96
N ALA A 88 2.00 15.59 8.49
CA ALA A 88 2.46 16.98 8.51
C ALA A 88 3.74 17.15 9.34
N GLU A 89 3.85 16.45 10.48
CA GLU A 89 5.09 16.39 11.28
C GLU A 89 6.29 15.85 10.49
N ARG A 90 6.02 15.04 9.46
CA ARG A 90 7.02 14.44 8.56
C ARG A 90 7.22 15.23 7.26
N GLY A 91 6.60 16.41 7.14
CA GLY A 91 6.67 17.25 5.95
C GLY A 91 5.84 16.76 4.77
N VAL A 92 4.92 15.81 4.97
CA VAL A 92 4.05 15.26 3.93
C VAL A 92 2.64 15.82 4.06
N SER A 93 2.15 16.50 3.02
CA SER A 93 0.78 17.05 3.03
C SER A 93 -0.24 16.01 2.54
N LEU A 94 -1.28 15.75 3.35
CA LEU A 94 -2.45 14.95 2.97
C LEU A 94 -3.74 15.79 2.89
N SER A 95 -3.62 17.11 2.90
CA SER A 95 -4.73 18.07 3.08
C SER A 95 -5.77 18.00 1.97
N ASP A 96 -5.31 17.85 0.72
CA ASP A 96 -6.15 17.86 -0.47
C ASP A 96 -6.69 16.47 -0.81
N HIS A 97 -6.27 15.44 -0.08
CA HIS A 97 -6.66 14.07 -0.37
C HIS A 97 -8.16 13.85 -0.21
N ARG A 98 -8.74 13.10 -1.15
CA ARG A 98 -10.09 12.56 -1.08
C ARG A 98 -10.04 11.10 -1.47
N SER A 99 -10.67 10.25 -0.65
CA SER A 99 -10.63 8.82 -0.87
C SER A 99 -11.19 8.47 -2.25
N THR A 100 -10.54 7.54 -2.94
CA THR A 100 -10.98 7.05 -4.25
C THR A 100 -11.35 5.60 -4.14
N ARG A 101 -12.53 5.22 -4.65
CA ARG A 101 -12.96 3.82 -4.70
C ARG A 101 -12.17 3.11 -5.78
N ILE A 102 -11.73 1.89 -5.51
CA ILE A 102 -11.06 1.10 -6.55
C ILE A 102 -11.95 0.88 -7.79
N GLN A 103 -13.26 0.82 -7.60
CA GLN A 103 -14.24 0.66 -8.68
C GLN A 103 -14.28 1.87 -9.63
N ASP A 104 -13.90 3.06 -9.16
CA ASP A 104 -13.85 4.27 -9.98
C ASP A 104 -12.50 4.44 -10.69
N MET A 105 -11.53 3.57 -10.40
CA MET A 105 -10.22 3.61 -11.02
C MET A 105 -10.27 2.93 -12.40
N SER A 106 -9.86 3.66 -13.44
CA SER A 106 -9.57 3.06 -14.75
C SER A 106 -8.23 2.34 -14.66
N MET A 107 -8.26 1.00 -14.65
CA MET A 107 -7.07 0.15 -14.74
C MET A 107 -6.43 0.30 -16.13
N ARG A 108 -5.10 0.35 -16.18
CA ARG A 108 -4.33 0.51 -17.42
C ARG A 108 -3.27 -0.57 -17.46
N GLN A 109 -2.98 -1.07 -18.66
CA GLN A 109 -1.89 -2.02 -18.87
C GLN A 109 -0.59 -1.53 -18.25
N GLY A 110 0.06 -2.43 -17.52
CA GLY A 110 1.33 -2.14 -16.86
C GLY A 110 1.21 -1.33 -15.57
N ASP A 111 0.04 -1.31 -14.94
CA ASP A 111 -0.13 -0.79 -13.58
C ASP A 111 0.65 -1.64 -12.56
N LEU A 112 1.37 -0.97 -11.65
CA LEU A 112 1.92 -1.59 -10.46
C LEU A 112 1.00 -1.35 -9.25
N PHE A 113 0.34 -2.39 -8.78
CA PHE A 113 -0.44 -2.34 -7.54
C PHE A 113 0.45 -2.59 -6.34
N VAL A 114 0.39 -1.71 -5.34
CA VAL A 114 1.14 -1.87 -4.10
C VAL A 114 0.16 -1.92 -2.92
N VAL A 115 0.03 -3.09 -2.31
CA VAL A 115 -0.93 -3.35 -1.23
C VAL A 115 -0.30 -3.36 0.16
N MET A 116 -1.12 -3.13 1.19
CA MET A 116 -0.66 -3.08 2.58
C MET A 116 -0.75 -4.41 3.33
N GLU A 117 -1.62 -5.32 2.87
CA GLU A 117 -1.88 -6.62 3.51
C GLU A 117 -2.14 -7.72 2.48
N PRO A 118 -1.89 -9.00 2.77
CA PRO A 118 -1.92 -10.07 1.77
C PRO A 118 -3.31 -10.35 1.20
N TYR A 119 -4.36 -10.25 2.02
CA TYR A 119 -5.74 -10.46 1.55
C TYR A 119 -6.13 -9.49 0.42
N MET A 120 -5.48 -8.32 0.36
CA MET A 120 -5.75 -7.32 -0.66
C MET A 120 -5.28 -7.79 -2.04
N VAL A 121 -4.25 -8.66 -2.12
CA VAL A 121 -3.81 -9.27 -3.38
C VAL A 121 -4.97 -10.01 -4.04
N HIS A 122 -5.67 -10.85 -3.29
CA HIS A 122 -6.85 -11.59 -3.76
C HIS A 122 -8.06 -10.68 -4.02
N ALA A 123 -8.25 -9.64 -3.19
CA ALA A 123 -9.34 -8.68 -3.40
C ALA A 123 -9.19 -7.91 -4.72
N LEU A 124 -7.96 -7.77 -5.22
CA LEU A 124 -7.66 -7.12 -6.49
C LEU A 124 -7.88 -8.01 -7.72
N ASP A 125 -7.93 -9.33 -7.57
CA ASP A 125 -8.02 -10.26 -8.72
C ASP A 125 -9.21 -9.97 -9.63
N LYS A 126 -10.32 -9.50 -9.08
CA LYS A 126 -11.52 -9.14 -9.85
C LYS A 126 -11.39 -7.84 -10.67
N TYR A 127 -10.44 -6.98 -10.35
CA TYR A 127 -10.22 -5.70 -11.04
C TYR A 127 -9.12 -5.80 -12.10
N ARG A 128 -8.20 -6.77 -11.98
CA ARG A 128 -7.09 -6.97 -12.91
C ARG A 128 -7.31 -8.07 -13.95
N LYS A 129 -8.53 -8.63 -14.06
CA LYS A 129 -8.77 -9.87 -14.84
C LYS A 129 -8.30 -9.78 -16.28
N ASP A 130 -8.37 -8.60 -16.89
CA ASP A 130 -8.04 -8.36 -18.28
C ASP A 130 -6.66 -7.67 -18.46
N ASP A 131 -5.89 -7.51 -17.38
CA ASP A 131 -4.59 -6.86 -17.39
C ASP A 131 -3.47 -7.82 -16.98
N ALA A 132 -3.04 -8.62 -17.94
CA ALA A 132 -1.95 -9.58 -17.79
C ALA A 132 -0.58 -8.94 -17.52
N GLU A 133 -0.42 -7.65 -17.85
CA GLU A 133 0.83 -6.91 -17.69
C GLU A 133 0.90 -6.19 -16.33
N SER A 134 -0.19 -6.16 -15.57
CA SER A 134 -0.17 -5.61 -14.23
C SER A 134 0.58 -6.50 -13.24
N HIS A 135 1.26 -5.86 -12.29
CA HIS A 135 1.96 -6.55 -11.22
C HIS A 135 1.50 -6.08 -9.85
N VAL A 136 1.75 -6.92 -8.85
CA VAL A 136 1.29 -6.69 -7.48
C VAL A 136 2.46 -6.86 -6.53
N LEU A 137 2.65 -5.89 -5.66
CA LEU A 137 3.58 -5.97 -4.54
C LEU A 137 2.81 -5.89 -3.23
N ILE A 138 3.30 -6.61 -2.23
CA ILE A 138 2.95 -6.38 -0.84
C ILE A 138 4.05 -5.48 -0.27
N LEU A 139 3.73 -4.24 0.09
CA LEU A 139 4.74 -3.23 0.45
C LEU A 139 5.68 -3.71 1.57
N GLY A 140 5.14 -4.41 2.55
CA GLY A 140 5.93 -4.94 3.66
C GLY A 140 6.89 -6.07 3.29
N MET A 141 6.74 -6.68 2.11
CA MET A 141 7.66 -7.67 1.55
C MET A 141 8.82 -7.06 0.76
N VAL A 142 8.79 -5.75 0.47
CA VAL A 142 9.86 -5.08 -0.27
C VAL A 142 11.13 -5.00 0.57
N GLY A 143 12.27 -5.36 -0.02
CA GLY A 143 13.59 -5.27 0.61
C GLY A 143 13.77 -6.19 1.83
N SER A 144 14.66 -5.79 2.74
CA SER A 144 14.97 -6.54 3.98
C SER A 144 13.90 -6.33 5.06
N ASN A 145 13.96 -7.13 6.14
CA ASN A 145 12.98 -7.10 7.24
C ASN A 145 11.54 -7.28 6.72
N GLN A 146 11.33 -8.37 5.99
CA GLN A 146 10.04 -8.65 5.35
C GLN A 146 8.97 -8.95 6.40
N ASN A 147 7.83 -8.30 6.25
CA ASN A 147 6.61 -8.60 6.98
C ASN A 147 5.43 -8.34 6.05
N PRO A 148 4.65 -9.37 5.68
CA PRO A 148 3.61 -9.22 4.66
C PRO A 148 2.43 -8.33 5.11
N THR A 149 2.37 -7.93 6.39
CA THR A 149 1.28 -7.13 6.94
C THR A 149 1.80 -5.81 7.49
N ILE A 150 1.40 -4.70 6.87
CA ILE A 150 1.48 -3.36 7.47
C ILE A 150 0.15 -3.09 8.20
N PRO A 151 0.13 -3.08 9.55
CA PRO A 151 -1.11 -2.99 10.32
C PRO A 151 -1.95 -1.75 9.98
N ASP A 152 -3.27 -1.86 10.03
CA ASP A 152 -4.17 -0.71 9.86
C ASP A 152 -4.14 0.18 11.11
N PRO A 153 -3.71 1.46 11.02
CA PRO A 153 -3.68 2.36 12.16
C PRO A 153 -5.05 3.00 12.44
N TYR A 154 -6.07 2.80 11.60
CA TYR A 154 -7.38 3.44 11.79
C TYR A 154 -7.97 3.15 13.19
N GLY A 155 -8.36 4.22 13.90
CA GLY A 155 -8.90 4.13 15.26
C GLY A 155 -7.88 3.74 16.34
N ARG A 156 -6.58 3.85 16.03
CA ARG A 156 -5.49 3.60 16.97
C ARG A 156 -4.86 4.91 17.45
N GLU A 157 -4.07 4.80 18.50
CA GLU A 157 -3.25 5.88 19.04
C GLU A 157 -2.18 6.37 18.05
N ILE A 158 -1.75 7.62 18.21
CA ILE A 158 -0.78 8.30 17.35
C ILE A 158 0.57 7.55 17.23
N SER A 159 0.99 6.83 18.27
CA SER A 159 2.21 6.03 18.26
C SER A 159 2.16 4.86 17.26
N VAL A 160 0.96 4.33 16.98
CA VAL A 160 0.76 3.29 15.95
C VAL A 160 0.86 3.88 14.55
N PHE A 161 0.32 5.09 14.32
CA PHE A 161 0.48 5.80 13.06
C PHE A 161 1.95 6.05 12.74
N ASN A 162 2.72 6.54 13.71
CA ASN A 162 4.16 6.75 13.56
C ASN A 162 4.89 5.48 13.13
N LYS A 163 4.70 4.35 13.84
CA LYS A 163 5.34 3.08 13.48
C LYS A 163 4.94 2.57 12.09
N VAL A 164 3.68 2.74 11.71
CA VAL A 164 3.19 2.36 10.38
C VAL A 164 3.82 3.23 9.30
N PHE A 165 3.93 4.54 9.52
CA PHE A 165 4.55 5.46 8.57
C PHE A 165 6.06 5.23 8.45
N ASP A 166 6.77 4.97 9.55
CA ASP A 166 8.19 4.56 9.52
C ASP A 166 8.40 3.31 8.65
N THR A 167 7.50 2.33 8.80
CA THR A 167 7.54 1.11 7.99
C THR A 167 7.29 1.43 6.52
N ILE A 168 6.27 2.23 6.20
CA ILE A 168 5.96 2.63 4.83
C ILE A 168 7.16 3.35 4.19
N GLU A 169 7.72 4.35 4.85
CA GLU A 169 8.85 5.14 4.31
C GLU A 169 10.09 4.30 4.06
N SER A 170 10.41 3.40 5.00
CA SER A 170 11.54 2.46 4.86
C SER A 170 11.37 1.60 3.60
N LYS A 171 10.17 1.04 3.39
CA LYS A 171 9.86 0.20 2.23
C LYS A 171 9.80 1.00 0.92
N LEU A 172 9.24 2.20 0.95
CA LEU A 172 9.17 3.09 -0.21
C LEU A 172 10.55 3.58 -0.65
N SER A 173 11.47 3.81 0.28
CA SER A 173 12.85 4.19 -0.04
C SER A 173 13.61 3.09 -0.78
N VAL A 174 13.23 1.82 -0.58
CA VAL A 174 13.74 0.69 -1.37
C VAL A 174 13.02 0.62 -2.71
N LEU A 175 11.69 0.65 -2.70
CA LEU A 175 10.87 0.58 -3.92
C LEU A 175 11.23 1.68 -4.93
N GLN A 176 11.47 2.90 -4.45
CA GLN A 176 11.85 4.06 -5.28
C GLN A 176 13.05 3.78 -6.17
N LYS A 177 14.03 2.98 -5.70
CA LYS A 177 15.24 2.67 -6.46
C LYS A 177 14.99 1.65 -7.58
N SER A 178 13.84 0.98 -7.56
CA SER A 178 13.41 -0.02 -8.54
C SER A 178 12.38 0.53 -9.53
N LEU A 179 11.89 1.76 -9.31
CA LEU A 179 11.04 2.51 -10.24
C LEU A 179 11.90 3.30 -11.22
#